data_AF-A0A3M1BCK2-F1
#
_entry.id   AF-A0A3M1BCK2-F1
#
_cell.length_a   1.000
_cell.length_b   1.000
_cell.length_c   1.000
_cell.angle_alpha   90.00
_cell.angle_beta   90.00
_cell.angle_gamma   90.00
#
_symmetry.space_group_name_H-M   'P 1'
#
loop_
_entity.id
_entity.type
_entity.pdbx_description
1 polymer ?
#
loop_
_entity_poly.entity_id
_entity_poly.type
_entity_poly.pdbx_seq_one_letter_code
_entity_poly.pdbx_strand_id
1 'polypeptide(L)'
;APSLDYTGAHTGPQSYHYHLEPKAWSNDDDKLIGIISDGFFLYGRKCASTGTYPTDLDESGGHFSATQHNPDGEYHYHIQNELYLNQYYLLFPGDYQGTPNAIH
;
A
#
# COMPACT_ATOMS: atom_id res chain seq x y z
N ALA A 1 -3.13 29.38 6.99
CA ALA A 1 -2.94 29.15 5.55
C ALA A 1 -2.64 27.68 5.35
N PRO A 2 -3.30 26.96 4.44
CA PRO A 2 -2.90 25.60 4.12
C PRO A 2 -1.49 25.66 3.51
N SER A 3 -0.53 24.92 4.07
CA SER A 3 0.80 24.81 3.47
C SER A 3 0.74 23.91 2.25
N LEU A 4 1.50 24.27 1.21
CA LEU A 4 1.56 23.63 -0.11
C LEU A 4 2.38 22.34 -0.08
N ASP A 5 2.12 21.43 0.84
CA ASP A 5 2.96 20.24 0.97
C ASP A 5 2.19 18.99 1.37
N TYR A 6 1.92 18.14 0.38
CA TYR A 6 1.29 16.84 0.57
C TYR A 6 2.29 15.78 1.09
N THR A 7 3.61 16.04 1.09
CA THR A 7 4.67 15.06 1.46
C THR A 7 5.88 15.57 2.28
N GLY A 8 5.79 16.72 2.94
CA GLY A 8 6.65 17.17 4.04
C GLY A 8 8.07 17.62 3.66
N ALA A 9 8.24 18.21 2.50
CA ALA A 9 9.51 18.68 2.03
C ALA A 9 9.87 20.09 2.63
N HIS A 10 9.13 21.20 2.53
CA HIS A 10 9.72 22.56 2.77
C HIS A 10 10.14 23.01 4.20
N THR A 11 11.46 23.27 4.41
CA THR A 11 12.09 23.86 5.63
C THR A 11 12.15 25.41 5.69
N GLY A 12 12.46 25.96 6.88
CA GLY A 12 12.40 27.40 7.23
C GLY A 12 13.47 28.35 6.61
N PRO A 13 13.40 29.66 6.92
CA PRO A 13 13.61 30.75 5.96
C PRO A 13 15.06 31.13 5.56
N GLN A 14 16.11 30.37 5.88
CA GLN A 14 17.50 30.85 5.70
C GLN A 14 18.51 29.87 5.05
N SER A 15 18.05 28.85 4.31
CA SER A 15 18.90 28.11 3.35
C SER A 15 18.19 27.90 2.01
N TYR A 16 18.95 27.85 0.92
CA TYR A 16 18.42 27.48 -0.40
C TYR A 16 18.54 25.97 -0.60
N HIS A 17 17.43 25.28 -0.84
CA HIS A 17 17.39 23.83 -1.08
C HIS A 17 16.12 23.46 -1.88
N TYR A 18 16.11 22.26 -2.47
CA TYR A 18 14.97 21.71 -3.21
C TYR A 18 14.27 20.60 -2.43
N HIS A 19 12.98 20.49 -2.68
CA HIS A 19 12.05 19.61 -1.99
C HIS A 19 11.17 18.95 -3.02
N LEU A 20 11.35 17.63 -3.17
CA LEU A 20 10.65 16.82 -4.15
C LEU A 20 9.81 15.78 -3.41
N GLU A 21 8.53 15.74 -3.73
CA GLU A 21 7.59 14.76 -3.22
C GLU A 21 7.97 13.34 -3.67
N PRO A 22 7.98 12.33 -2.76
CA PRO A 22 7.85 10.95 -3.19
C PRO A 22 6.56 10.84 -3.99
N LYS A 23 6.61 10.37 -5.25
CA LYS A 23 5.38 9.85 -5.88
C LYS A 23 4.69 8.94 -4.87
N ALA A 24 3.36 9.01 -4.80
CA ALA A 24 2.56 8.08 -4.01
C ALA A 24 3.26 6.71 -4.01
N TRP A 25 3.58 6.21 -2.81
CA TRP A 25 4.33 4.97 -2.56
C TRP A 25 3.84 3.74 -3.33
N SER A 26 2.64 3.83 -3.90
CA SER A 26 1.99 2.90 -4.82
C SER A 26 1.41 3.68 -5.99
N ASN A 27 1.39 3.12 -7.20
CA ASN A 27 1.00 3.84 -8.41
C ASN A 27 -0.17 3.17 -9.15
N ASP A 28 -1.28 2.94 -8.45
CA ASP A 28 -2.48 2.28 -9.02
C ASP A 28 -2.14 0.97 -9.77
N ASP A 29 -1.24 0.19 -9.20
CA ASP A 29 -0.59 -0.93 -9.86
C ASP A 29 -0.65 -2.17 -8.98
N ASP A 30 0.02 -3.21 -9.45
CA ASP A 30 0.10 -4.54 -8.85
C ASP A 30 1.49 -4.81 -8.26
N LYS A 31 2.25 -3.75 -7.94
CA LYS A 31 3.64 -3.85 -7.49
C LYS A 31 3.71 -4.11 -6.00
N LEU A 32 4.74 -4.86 -5.60
CA LEU A 32 5.04 -5.10 -4.20
C LEU A 32 5.42 -3.77 -3.54
N ILE A 33 4.74 -3.46 -2.44
CA ILE A 33 4.95 -2.24 -1.64
C ILE A 33 5.76 -2.56 -0.39
N GLY A 34 5.51 -3.70 0.24
CA GLY A 34 6.24 -4.13 1.43
C GLY A 34 5.78 -5.46 2.00
N ILE A 35 6.31 -5.79 3.18
CA ILE A 35 5.93 -6.95 3.98
C ILE A 35 5.30 -6.43 5.27
N ILE A 36 4.06 -6.82 5.55
CA ILE A 36 3.36 -6.49 6.79
C ILE A 36 3.95 -7.32 7.92
N SER A 37 3.95 -6.78 9.16
CA SER A 37 4.61 -7.40 10.32
C SER A 37 4.17 -8.84 10.62
N ASP A 38 3.04 -9.28 10.06
CA ASP A 38 2.52 -10.64 10.21
C ASP A 38 3.07 -11.65 9.20
N GLY A 39 3.95 -11.20 8.30
CA GLY A 39 4.68 -12.03 7.34
C GLY A 39 4.14 -11.99 5.92
N PHE A 40 3.00 -11.33 5.67
CA PHE A 40 2.39 -11.28 4.34
C PHE A 40 2.80 -10.07 3.52
N PHE A 41 2.80 -10.23 2.20
CA PHE A 41 3.07 -9.13 1.28
C PHE A 41 1.90 -8.16 1.23
N LEU A 42 2.25 -6.89 1.02
CA LEU A 42 1.35 -5.82 0.66
C LEU A 42 1.67 -5.38 -0.76
N TYR A 43 0.70 -5.53 -1.66
CA TYR A 43 0.76 -5.06 -3.03
C TYR A 43 -0.02 -3.75 -3.21
N GLY A 44 0.19 -3.11 -4.35
CA GLY A 44 -0.64 -1.99 -4.81
C GLY A 44 -2.11 -2.38 -4.98
N ARG A 45 -2.92 -1.44 -5.49
CA ARG A 45 -4.39 -1.58 -5.51
C ARG A 45 -4.89 -2.66 -6.48
N LYS A 46 -4.10 -3.06 -7.48
CA LYS A 46 -4.48 -4.06 -8.47
C LYS A 46 -3.90 -5.42 -8.13
N CYS A 47 -4.64 -6.46 -8.46
CA CYS A 47 -4.18 -7.83 -8.36
C CYS A 47 -3.49 -8.24 -9.66
N ALA A 48 -2.28 -8.82 -9.54
CA ALA A 48 -1.53 -9.29 -10.70
C ALA A 48 -2.25 -10.43 -11.43
N SER A 49 -3.03 -11.25 -10.72
CA SER A 49 -3.76 -12.37 -11.31
C SER A 49 -4.98 -11.95 -12.14
N THR A 50 -5.62 -10.83 -11.80
CA THR A 50 -6.81 -10.32 -12.50
C THR A 50 -6.50 -9.13 -13.42
N GLY A 51 -5.36 -8.47 -13.23
CA GLY A 51 -4.98 -7.24 -13.93
C GLY A 51 -5.80 -6.01 -13.51
N THR A 52 -6.63 -6.12 -12.47
CA THR A 52 -7.54 -5.07 -12.00
C THR A 52 -7.74 -5.14 -10.48
N TYR A 53 -8.63 -4.32 -9.93
CA TYR A 53 -8.95 -4.31 -8.51
C TYR A 53 -9.62 -5.63 -8.09
N PRO A 54 -9.12 -6.31 -7.04
CA PRO A 54 -9.77 -7.50 -6.51
C PRO A 54 -11.14 -7.15 -5.91
N THR A 55 -12.10 -8.05 -6.05
CA THR A 55 -13.49 -7.88 -5.56
C THR A 55 -13.85 -8.88 -4.46
N ASP A 56 -12.88 -9.68 -4.03
CA ASP A 56 -12.99 -10.82 -3.12
C ASP A 56 -12.08 -10.66 -1.89
N LEU A 57 -11.73 -9.41 -1.55
CA LEU A 57 -10.95 -9.10 -0.35
C LEU A 57 -11.74 -9.40 0.93
N ASP A 58 -11.04 -9.89 1.94
CA ASP A 58 -11.56 -10.00 3.31
C ASP A 58 -11.60 -8.63 4.03
N GLU A 59 -12.06 -8.62 5.28
CA GLU A 59 -12.16 -7.42 6.11
C GLU A 59 -10.81 -6.71 6.35
N SER A 60 -9.71 -7.43 6.20
CA SER A 60 -8.35 -6.93 6.35
C SER A 60 -7.72 -6.53 5.02
N GLY A 61 -8.49 -6.59 3.93
CA GLY A 61 -8.05 -6.16 2.61
C GLY A 61 -7.13 -7.14 1.90
N GLY A 62 -7.13 -8.42 2.31
CA GLY A 62 -6.32 -9.46 1.70
C GLY A 62 -7.14 -10.57 1.06
N HIS A 63 -6.47 -11.38 0.23
CA HIS A 63 -7.04 -12.56 -0.39
C HIS A 63 -5.97 -13.58 -0.78
N PHE A 64 -6.37 -14.76 -1.25
CA PHE A 64 -5.45 -15.79 -1.75
C PHE A 64 -5.50 -15.84 -3.27
N SER A 65 -4.39 -15.49 -3.93
CA SER A 65 -4.26 -15.63 -5.37
C SER A 65 -2.79 -15.70 -5.80
N ALA A 66 -2.54 -16.02 -7.07
CA ALA A 66 -1.20 -15.97 -7.64
C ALA A 66 -0.67 -14.53 -7.70
N THR A 67 0.59 -14.34 -7.32
CA THR A 67 1.27 -13.04 -7.36
C THR A 67 2.38 -13.04 -8.41
N GLN A 68 3.01 -11.88 -8.64
CA GLN A 68 4.23 -11.77 -9.44
C GLN A 68 5.42 -12.54 -8.82
N HIS A 69 5.32 -12.95 -7.55
CA HIS A 69 6.40 -13.58 -6.79
C HIS A 69 6.11 -15.03 -6.42
N ASN A 70 4.83 -15.43 -6.45
CA ASN A 70 4.40 -16.78 -6.17
C ASN A 70 3.27 -17.21 -7.13
N PRO A 71 3.59 -17.97 -8.19
CA PRO A 71 2.59 -18.41 -9.17
C PRO A 71 1.65 -19.49 -8.62
N ASP A 72 2.04 -20.18 -7.54
CA ASP A 72 1.21 -21.21 -6.89
C ASP A 72 0.18 -20.60 -5.93
N GLY A 73 0.31 -19.30 -5.64
CA GLY A 73 -0.60 -18.52 -4.83
C GLY A 73 -0.17 -18.38 -3.37
N GLU A 74 -0.55 -17.25 -2.79
CA GLU A 74 -0.33 -16.93 -1.37
C GLU A 74 -1.39 -15.95 -0.88
N TYR A 75 -1.56 -15.91 0.45
CA TYR A 75 -2.33 -14.85 1.07
C TYR A 75 -1.52 -13.54 1.05
N HIS A 76 -2.13 -12.47 0.58
CA HIS A 76 -1.50 -11.15 0.50
C HIS A 76 -2.53 -10.04 0.60
N TYR A 77 -2.08 -8.86 1.02
CA TYR A 77 -2.89 -7.66 1.17
C TYR A 77 -2.79 -6.76 -0.07
N HIS A 78 -3.83 -5.98 -0.28
CA HIS A 78 -3.85 -4.88 -1.23
C HIS A 78 -4.08 -3.54 -0.53
N ILE A 79 -3.40 -2.51 -1.02
CA ILE A 79 -3.84 -1.14 -0.76
C ILE A 79 -5.29 -1.02 -1.21
N GLN A 80 -6.13 -0.45 -0.35
CA GLN A 80 -7.55 -0.31 -0.62
C GLN A 80 -7.79 0.64 -1.79
N ASN A 81 -8.77 0.32 -2.62
CA ASN A 81 -9.15 1.18 -3.75
C ASN A 81 -10.26 2.18 -3.41
N GLU A 82 -10.62 2.29 -2.13
CA GLU A 82 -11.62 3.24 -1.63
C GLU A 82 -10.95 4.38 -0.88
N LEU A 83 -11.47 5.60 -1.07
CA LEU A 83 -10.96 6.79 -0.40
C LEU A 83 -11.46 6.86 1.05
N TYR A 84 -10.53 6.76 1.99
CA TYR A 84 -10.73 7.13 3.38
C TYR A 84 -10.72 8.66 3.53
N LEU A 85 -11.73 9.20 4.22
CA LEU A 85 -11.95 10.65 4.38
C LEU A 85 -11.95 11.42 3.06
N ASN A 86 -12.35 10.76 1.96
CA ASN A 86 -12.34 11.30 0.59
C ASN A 86 -10.96 11.81 0.12
N GLN A 87 -9.86 11.37 0.72
CA GLN A 87 -8.52 11.91 0.43
C GLN A 87 -7.39 10.86 0.44
N TYR A 88 -7.53 9.77 1.20
CA TYR A 88 -6.44 8.82 1.44
C TYR A 88 -6.81 7.40 1.05
N TYR A 89 -5.84 6.59 0.66
CA TYR A 89 -6.03 5.15 0.53
C TYR A 89 -5.45 4.45 1.77
N LEU A 90 -6.22 3.51 2.33
CA LEU A 90 -5.73 2.68 3.42
C LEU A 90 -4.79 1.61 2.88
N LEU A 91 -3.66 1.39 3.54
CA LEU A 91 -2.82 0.24 3.22
C LEU A 91 -3.46 -1.08 3.63
N PHE A 92 -4.13 -1.05 4.78
CA PHE A 92 -4.54 -2.22 5.52
C PHE A 92 -5.59 -1.79 6.55
N PRO A 93 -6.86 -2.22 6.39
CA PRO A 93 -7.96 -1.75 7.22
C PRO A 93 -8.26 -2.58 8.47
N GLY A 94 -7.73 -3.81 8.59
CA GLY A 94 -8.19 -4.81 9.57
C GLY A 94 -7.11 -5.39 10.50
N ASP A 95 -7.33 -6.62 10.94
CA ASP A 95 -6.44 -7.36 11.85
C ASP A 95 -5.42 -8.20 11.09
N TYR A 96 -4.25 -8.44 11.69
CA TYR A 96 -3.26 -9.34 11.09
C TYR A 96 -3.81 -10.75 10.91
N GLN A 97 -3.72 -11.26 9.69
CA GLN A 97 -4.11 -12.63 9.35
C GLN A 97 -2.96 -13.62 9.50
N GLY A 98 -1.72 -13.12 9.61
CA GLY A 98 -0.52 -13.93 9.84
C GLY A 98 -0.17 -14.06 11.33
N THR A 99 1.11 -14.32 11.61
CA THR A 99 1.63 -14.32 12.99
C THR A 99 2.33 -12.99 13.26
N PRO A 100 1.84 -12.14 14.19
CA PRO A 100 2.43 -10.83 14.44
C PRO A 100 3.93 -10.91 14.75
N ASN A 101 4.72 -10.07 14.07
CA ASN A 101 6.19 -10.02 14.09
C ASN A 101 6.92 -11.20 13.44
N ALA A 102 6.24 -12.04 12.66
CA ALA A 102 6.86 -13.11 11.89
C ALA A 102 7.35 -12.61 10.51
N ILE A 103 8.33 -11.70 10.50
CA ILE A 103 9.05 -11.33 9.28
C ILE A 103 10.23 -12.30 9.13
N HIS A 104 10.17 -13.20 8.15
CA HIS A 104 11.23 -14.15 7.83
C HIS A 104 12.18 -13.65 6.73
#